data_AF-S4PES5-F1
#
_entry.id   AF-S4PES5-F1
#
_cell.length_a   1.000
_cell.length_b   1.000
_cell.length_c   1.000
_cell.angle_alpha   90.00
_cell.angle_beta   90.00
_cell.angle_gamma   90.00
#
_symmetry.space_group_name_H-M   'P 1'
#
loop_
_entity.id
_entity.type
_entity.pdbx_description
1 polymer ?
#
loop_
_entity_poly.entity_id
_entity_poly.type
_entity_poly.pdbx_seq_one_letter_code
_entity_poly.pdbx_strand_id
1 'polypeptide(L)'
;MIESIIRSNKQELHRHFQFGWMGNPELANTIAMSELTVPHLIVLNSTTNHHHIPDDDPVLMTPEAVSLFLDQIHKQTAPAYGGNNWIVHIYRGFFETRTTLINMWRGNPVLTTLVFGLPLGFLSLICYSICCADILDADEDEEITETHEKKD
;
A
#
# COMPACT_ATOMS: atom_id res chain seq x y z
N MET A 1 7.58 -22.55 -20.41
CA MET A 1 7.28 -21.47 -21.39
C MET A 1 8.28 -20.32 -21.30
N ILE A 2 8.36 -19.58 -20.20
CA ILE A 2 9.28 -18.42 -20.11
C ILE A 2 10.75 -18.83 -20.30
N GLU A 3 11.16 -19.95 -19.71
CA GLU A 3 12.54 -20.46 -19.87
C GLU A 3 12.92 -20.71 -21.34
N SER A 4 12.02 -21.23 -22.18
CA SER A 4 12.33 -21.48 -23.59
C SER A 4 12.56 -20.19 -24.37
N ILE A 5 11.82 -19.12 -24.04
CA ILE A 5 11.98 -17.79 -24.66
C ILE A 5 13.36 -17.21 -24.30
N ILE A 6 13.72 -17.28 -23.02
CA ILE A 6 15.02 -16.82 -22.53
C ILE A 6 16.16 -17.58 -23.20
N ARG A 7 16.02 -18.90 -23.36
CA ARG A 7 17.04 -19.73 -24.02
C ARG A 7 17.18 -19.40 -25.51
N SER A 8 16.07 -19.20 -26.22
CA SER A 8 16.09 -18.88 -27.66
C SER A 8 16.66 -17.50 -27.97
N ASN A 9 16.39 -16.50 -27.12
CA ASN A 9 16.81 -15.10 -27.33
C ASN A 9 17.85 -14.64 -26.30
N LYS A 10 18.70 -15.56 -25.85
CA LYS A 10 19.57 -15.35 -24.68
C LYS A 10 20.46 -14.11 -24.79
N GLN A 11 21.11 -13.89 -25.93
CA GLN A 11 22.08 -12.80 -26.09
C GLN A 11 21.42 -11.41 -25.99
N GLU A 12 20.26 -11.23 -26.63
CA GLU A 12 19.55 -9.96 -26.66
C GLU A 12 18.84 -9.68 -25.32
N LEU A 13 18.19 -10.69 -24.74
CA LEU A 13 17.40 -10.50 -23.52
C LEU A 13 18.28 -10.29 -22.29
N HIS A 14 19.36 -11.06 -22.12
CA HIS A 14 20.22 -10.93 -20.93
C HIS A 14 21.03 -9.63 -20.89
N ARG A 15 21.11 -8.89 -22.00
CA ARG A 15 21.75 -7.57 -22.04
C ARG A 15 20.89 -6.50 -21.35
N HIS A 16 19.57 -6.68 -21.35
CA HIS A 16 18.60 -5.67 -20.90
C HIS A 16 17.78 -6.11 -19.68
N PHE A 17 17.58 -7.42 -19.52
CA PHE A 17 16.69 -7.99 -18.51
C PHE A 17 17.40 -9.05 -17.67
N GLN A 18 17.00 -9.10 -16.39
CA GLN A 18 17.29 -10.20 -15.49
C GLN A 18 15.99 -10.93 -15.21
N PHE A 19 16.06 -12.27 -15.21
CA PHE A 19 14.89 -13.12 -15.03
C PHE A 19 14.97 -13.83 -13.69
N GLY A 20 13.85 -13.87 -12.98
CA GLY A 20 13.70 -14.57 -11.72
C GLY A 20 12.32 -15.20 -11.63
N TRP A 21 12.20 -16.21 -10.78
CA TRP A 21 10.93 -16.82 -10.42
C TRP A 21 10.71 -16.65 -8.92
N MET A 22 9.47 -16.34 -8.53
CA MET A 22 9.06 -16.17 -7.15
C MET A 22 7.92 -17.13 -6.85
N GLY A 23 8.07 -17.93 -5.79
CA GLY A 23 7.02 -18.86 -5.34
C GLY A 23 5.93 -18.20 -4.48
N ASN A 24 6.17 -16.99 -3.98
CA ASN A 24 5.22 -16.22 -3.16
C ASN A 24 4.85 -14.91 -3.89
N PRO A 25 3.55 -14.62 -4.12
CA PRO A 25 3.11 -13.40 -4.79
C PRO A 25 3.18 -12.13 -3.93
N GLU A 26 3.43 -12.21 -2.61
CA GLU A 26 3.41 -11.03 -1.71
C GLU A 26 4.32 -9.89 -2.17
N LEU A 27 5.53 -10.21 -2.62
CA LEU A 27 6.47 -9.21 -3.13
C LEU A 27 5.95 -8.59 -4.44
N ALA A 28 5.41 -9.41 -5.34
CA ALA A 28 4.82 -8.94 -6.60
C ALA A 28 3.59 -8.05 -6.34
N ASN A 29 2.74 -8.43 -5.40
CA ASN A 29 1.57 -7.66 -4.98
C ASN A 29 1.96 -6.29 -4.40
N THR A 30 3.05 -6.26 -3.64
CA THR A 30 3.59 -5.00 -3.07
C THR A 30 4.13 -4.08 -4.17
N ILE A 31 4.83 -4.63 -5.17
CA ILE A 31 5.31 -3.85 -6.32
C ILE A 31 4.12 -3.30 -7.13
N ALA A 32 3.15 -4.16 -7.45
CA ALA A 32 1.98 -3.81 -8.26
C ALA A 32 0.94 -2.98 -7.48
N MET A 33 1.05 -2.96 -6.15
CA MET A 33 0.07 -2.37 -5.23
C MET A 33 -1.35 -2.91 -5.50
N SER A 34 -1.43 -4.22 -5.78
CA SER A 34 -2.65 -4.96 -6.10
C SER A 34 -2.49 -6.45 -5.77
N GLU A 35 -3.60 -7.19 -5.63
CA GLU A 35 -3.56 -8.65 -5.47
C GLU A 35 -3.50 -9.31 -6.86
N LEU A 36 -2.32 -9.83 -7.23
CA LEU A 36 -2.08 -10.49 -8.52
C LEU A 36 -2.51 -11.97 -8.47
N THR A 37 -3.14 -12.44 -9.54
CA THR A 37 -3.47 -13.85 -9.73
C THR A 37 -2.23 -14.65 -10.11
N VAL A 38 -2.09 -15.88 -9.59
CA VAL A 38 -0.96 -16.76 -9.92
C VAL A 38 -1.37 -17.73 -11.03
N PRO A 39 -0.53 -17.95 -12.06
CA PRO A 39 0.77 -17.34 -12.33
C PRO A 39 0.66 -15.91 -12.88
N HIS A 40 1.67 -15.07 -12.60
CA HIS A 40 1.75 -13.71 -13.15
C HIS A 40 3.14 -13.39 -13.69
N LEU A 41 3.20 -12.46 -14.65
CA LEU A 41 4.44 -11.89 -15.17
C LEU A 41 4.49 -10.40 -14.84
N ILE A 42 5.56 -9.97 -14.18
CA ILE A 42 5.80 -8.56 -13.86
C ILE A 42 7.25 -8.21 -14.21
N VAL A 43 7.45 -7.03 -14.79
CA VAL A 43 8.78 -6.50 -15.08
C VAL A 43 8.97 -5.22 -14.29
N LEU A 44 9.98 -5.18 -13.44
CA LEU A 44 10.32 -4.03 -12.60
C LEU A 44 11.58 -3.35 -13.14
N ASN A 45 11.51 -2.04 -13.36
CA ASN A 45 12.70 -1.20 -13.51
C ASN A 45 13.22 -0.83 -12.12
N SER A 46 14.35 -1.41 -11.72
CA SER A 46 14.97 -1.19 -10.41
C SER A 46 15.53 0.22 -10.20
N THR A 47 15.75 0.98 -11.27
CA THR A 47 16.27 2.36 -11.19
C THR A 47 15.14 3.35 -10.98
N THR A 48 14.01 3.17 -11.68
CA THR A 48 12.89 4.13 -11.63
C THR A 48 11.73 3.68 -10.76
N ASN A 49 11.76 2.44 -10.23
CA ASN A 49 10.67 1.80 -9.50
C ASN A 49 9.35 1.71 -10.28
N HIS A 50 9.39 1.84 -11.60
CA HIS A 50 8.23 1.57 -12.46
C HIS A 50 8.12 0.08 -12.73
N HIS A 51 6.90 -0.43 -12.77
CA HIS A 51 6.62 -1.79 -13.15
C HIS A 51 5.70 -1.84 -14.37
N HIS A 52 5.81 -2.95 -15.10
CA HIS A 52 5.03 -3.25 -16.28
C HIS A 52 4.37 -4.60 -16.10
N ILE A 53 3.09 -4.66 -16.45
CA ILE A 53 2.25 -5.86 -16.38
C ILE A 53 1.65 -6.07 -17.78
N PRO A 54 1.65 -7.30 -18.32
CA PRO A 54 0.97 -7.59 -19.58
C PRO A 54 -0.54 -7.36 -19.47
N ASP A 55 -1.16 -6.84 -20.54
CA ASP A 55 -2.62 -6.67 -20.60
C ASP A 55 -3.35 -8.02 -20.81
N ASP A 56 -2.67 -8.99 -21.42
CA ASP A 56 -3.21 -10.33 -21.67
C ASP A 56 -3.26 -11.18 -20.39
N ASP A 57 -4.24 -12.09 -20.30
CA ASP A 57 -4.31 -13.06 -19.21
C ASP A 57 -3.02 -13.92 -19.19
N PRO A 58 -2.27 -13.95 -18.07
CA PRO A 58 -1.04 -14.73 -17.93
C PRO A 58 -1.19 -16.21 -18.30
N VAL A 59 -2.39 -16.78 -18.14
CA VAL A 59 -2.69 -18.19 -18.46
C VAL A 59 -2.77 -18.42 -19.97
N LEU A 60 -3.14 -17.39 -20.74
CA LEU A 60 -3.35 -17.45 -22.18
C LEU A 60 -2.17 -16.88 -22.99
N MET A 61 -1.14 -16.35 -22.32
CA MET A 61 0.01 -15.76 -23.01
C MET A 61 0.80 -16.80 -23.81
N THR A 62 1.05 -16.49 -25.09
CA THR A 62 1.95 -17.27 -25.93
C THR A 62 3.41 -16.79 -25.76
N PRO A 63 4.41 -17.60 -26.16
CA PRO A 63 5.81 -17.19 -26.14
C PRO A 63 6.10 -15.91 -26.95
N GLU A 64 5.38 -15.71 -28.04
CA GLU A 64 5.49 -14.54 -28.91
C GLU A 64 4.94 -13.29 -28.21
N ALA A 65 3.82 -13.41 -27.50
CA ALA A 65 3.24 -12.30 -26.73
C ALA A 65 4.19 -11.80 -25.63
N VAL A 66 4.84 -12.72 -24.90
CA VAL A 66 5.86 -12.36 -23.90
C VAL A 66 7.06 -11.66 -24.56
N SER A 67 7.50 -12.14 -25.73
CA SER A 67 8.63 -11.53 -26.45
C SER A 67 8.29 -10.12 -26.93
N LEU A 68 7.07 -9.93 -27.45
CA LEU A 68 6.55 -8.62 -27.86
C LEU A 68 6.45 -7.67 -26.68
N PHE A 69 5.95 -8.14 -25.53
CA PHE A 69 5.86 -7.34 -24.31
C PHE A 69 7.24 -6.87 -23.83
N LEU A 70 8.25 -7.75 -23.80
CA LEU A 70 9.61 -7.38 -23.44
C LEU A 70 10.23 -6.37 -24.42
N ASP A 71 9.96 -6.53 -25.73
CA ASP A 71 10.38 -5.58 -26.76
C ASP A 71 9.71 -4.21 -26.60
N GLN A 72 8.42 -4.16 -26.27
CA GLN A 72 7.69 -2.92 -25.98
C GLN A 72 8.26 -2.20 -24.74
N ILE A 73 8.64 -2.93 -23.70
CA ILE A 73 9.32 -2.35 -22.53
C ILE A 73 10.68 -1.79 -22.93
N HIS A 74 11.46 -2.54 -23.71
CA HIS A 74 12.77 -2.09 -24.18
C HIS A 74 12.67 -0.82 -25.04
N LYS A 75 11.64 -0.73 -25.90
CA LYS A 75 11.33 0.45 -26.73
C LYS A 75 10.61 1.57 -25.98
N GLN A 76 10.36 1.39 -24.67
CA GLN A 76 9.65 2.35 -23.82
C GLN A 76 8.24 2.72 -24.33
N THR A 77 7.58 1.78 -25.02
CA THR A 77 6.20 1.95 -25.51
C THR A 77 5.17 1.27 -24.62
N ALA A 78 5.60 0.36 -23.74
CA ALA A 78 4.72 -0.30 -22.78
C ALA A 78 4.22 0.68 -21.69
N PRO A 79 2.98 0.55 -21.21
CA PRO A 79 2.48 1.34 -20.09
C PRO A 79 3.33 1.10 -18.83
N ALA A 80 3.72 2.19 -18.16
CA ALA A 80 4.52 2.15 -16.95
C ALA A 80 3.66 2.53 -15.74
N TYR A 81 3.70 1.71 -14.69
CA TYR A 81 2.95 1.92 -13.46
C TYR A 81 3.88 2.10 -12.27
N GLY A 82 3.40 2.73 -11.20
CA GLY A 82 4.21 2.97 -10.00
C GLY A 82 5.19 4.13 -10.18
N GLY A 83 6.47 3.88 -9.93
CA GLY A 83 7.52 4.90 -9.90
C GLY A 83 7.94 5.31 -8.48
N ASN A 84 8.71 6.40 -8.41
CA ASN A 84 9.33 6.89 -7.17
C ASN A 84 8.84 8.29 -6.76
N ASN A 85 7.61 8.65 -7.15
CA ASN A 85 7.04 9.94 -6.83
C ASN A 85 6.47 9.92 -5.41
N TRP A 86 6.52 11.06 -4.70
CA TRP A 86 6.01 11.19 -3.33
C TRP A 86 4.57 10.67 -3.17
N ILE A 87 3.69 10.99 -4.12
CA ILE A 87 2.30 10.52 -4.13
C ILE A 87 2.23 8.99 -4.20
N VAL A 88 3.08 8.37 -5.03
CA VAL A 88 3.16 6.92 -5.17
C VAL A 88 3.66 6.27 -3.87
N HIS A 89 4.60 6.91 -3.17
CA HIS A 89 5.04 6.43 -1.85
C HIS A 89 3.91 6.44 -0.81
N ILE A 90 3.12 7.52 -0.75
CA ILE A 90 1.94 7.59 0.14
C ILE A 90 0.94 6.48 -0.24
N TYR A 91 0.63 6.35 -1.54
CA TYR A 91 -0.30 5.33 -2.01
C TYR A 91 0.18 3.91 -1.68
N ARG A 92 1.47 3.63 -1.87
CA ARG A 92 2.10 2.35 -1.48
C ARG A 92 1.98 2.11 0.03
N GLY A 93 2.32 3.10 0.85
CA GLY A 93 2.21 2.99 2.30
C GLY A 93 0.76 2.74 2.75
N PHE A 94 -0.21 3.39 2.11
CA PHE A 94 -1.63 3.13 2.36
C PHE A 94 -2.03 1.70 1.96
N PHE A 95 -1.64 1.25 0.77
CA PHE A 95 -1.92 -0.10 0.28
C PHE A 95 -1.33 -1.18 1.21
N GLU A 96 -0.05 -1.03 1.60
CA GLU A 96 0.63 -1.95 2.51
C GLU A 96 -0.05 -1.96 3.88
N THR A 97 -0.29 -0.79 4.47
CA THR A 97 -0.94 -0.68 5.80
C THR A 97 -2.34 -1.32 5.77
N ARG A 98 -3.14 -1.02 4.75
CA ARG A 98 -4.48 -1.60 4.57
C ARG A 98 -4.41 -3.12 4.44
N THR A 99 -3.52 -3.63 3.59
CA THR A 99 -3.37 -5.07 3.36
C THR A 99 -2.92 -5.78 4.63
N THR A 100 -1.94 -5.23 5.36
CA THR A 100 -1.51 -5.73 6.66
C THR A 100 -2.65 -5.76 7.67
N LEU A 101 -3.44 -4.69 7.78
CA LEU A 101 -4.60 -4.64 8.68
C LEU A 101 -5.65 -5.70 8.33
N ILE A 102 -5.97 -5.88 7.04
CA ILE A 102 -6.90 -6.91 6.58
C ILE A 102 -6.36 -8.30 6.91
N ASN A 103 -5.07 -8.54 6.70
CA ASN A 103 -4.43 -9.83 7.00
C ASN A 103 -4.42 -10.12 8.50
N MET A 104 -4.11 -9.12 9.34
CA MET A 104 -4.20 -9.22 10.80
C MET A 104 -5.62 -9.54 11.26
N TRP A 105 -6.61 -8.80 10.73
CA TRP A 105 -8.02 -9.00 11.05
C TRP A 105 -8.51 -10.40 10.69
N ARG A 106 -8.16 -10.89 9.49
CA ARG A 106 -8.49 -12.26 9.05
C ARG A 106 -7.80 -13.32 9.89
N GLY A 107 -6.57 -13.06 10.35
CA GLY A 107 -5.82 -13.99 11.19
C GLY A 107 -6.37 -14.09 12.62
N ASN A 108 -6.54 -12.96 13.30
CA ASN A 108 -7.13 -12.90 14.63
C ASN A 108 -7.77 -11.51 14.88
N PRO A 109 -9.10 -11.37 14.73
CA PRO A 109 -9.77 -10.08 14.88
C PRO A 109 -9.76 -9.57 16.32
N VAL A 110 -9.78 -10.47 17.32
CA VAL A 110 -9.75 -10.08 18.75
C VAL A 110 -8.41 -9.45 19.10
N LEU A 111 -7.31 -10.11 18.74
CA LEU A 111 -5.96 -9.61 18.99
C LEU A 111 -5.71 -8.31 18.23
N THR A 112 -6.14 -8.25 16.96
CA THR A 112 -6.04 -7.02 16.15
C THR A 112 -6.77 -5.86 16.80
N THR A 113 -8.01 -6.07 17.25
CA THR A 113 -8.79 -5.04 17.94
C THR A 113 -8.13 -4.59 19.24
N LEU A 114 -7.51 -5.50 19.99
CA LEU A 114 -6.81 -5.12 21.23
C LEU A 114 -5.53 -4.31 20.96
N VAL A 115 -4.73 -4.74 19.98
CA VAL A 115 -3.46 -4.09 19.60
C VAL A 115 -3.68 -2.66 19.10
N PHE A 116 -4.72 -2.43 18.30
CA PHE A 116 -5.01 -1.09 17.75
C PHE A 116 -6.00 -0.31 18.61
N GLY A 117 -7.02 -0.97 19.14
CA GLY A 117 -8.11 -0.33 19.89
C GLY A 117 -7.67 0.24 21.23
N LEU A 118 -6.74 -0.40 21.96
CA LEU A 118 -6.25 0.15 23.23
C LEU A 118 -5.46 1.46 23.01
N PRO A 119 -4.42 1.52 22.16
CA PRO A 119 -3.73 2.79 21.86
C PRO A 119 -4.66 3.87 21.31
N LEU A 120 -5.57 3.51 20.39
CA LEU A 120 -6.53 4.46 19.81
C LEU A 120 -7.54 4.95 20.85
N GLY A 121 -7.96 4.10 21.79
CA GLY A 121 -8.83 4.47 22.90
C GLY A 121 -8.16 5.49 23.83
N PHE A 122 -6.92 5.24 24.25
CA PHE A 122 -6.17 6.20 25.05
C PHE A 122 -5.93 7.51 24.30
N LEU A 123 -5.55 7.45 23.03
CA LEU A 123 -5.35 8.64 22.20
C LEU A 123 -6.65 9.45 22.08
N SER A 124 -7.78 8.77 21.86
CA SER A 124 -9.11 9.39 21.82
C SER A 124 -9.44 10.10 23.14
N LEU A 125 -9.19 9.45 24.29
CA LEU A 125 -9.39 10.07 25.60
C LEU A 125 -8.51 11.31 25.80
N ILE A 126 -7.24 11.26 25.41
CA ILE A 126 -6.32 12.41 25.50
C ILE A 126 -6.82 13.56 24.60
N CYS A 127 -7.19 13.27 23.35
CA CYS A 127 -7.71 14.27 22.43
C CYS A 127 -9.03 14.86 22.95
N TYR A 128 -9.91 14.04 23.52
CA TYR A 128 -11.14 14.51 24.16
C TYR A 128 -10.84 15.43 25.36
N SER A 129 -9.89 15.05 26.22
CA SER A 129 -9.50 15.88 27.37
C SER A 129 -8.93 17.23 26.93
N ILE A 130 -8.09 17.27 25.90
CA ILE A 130 -7.52 18.54 25.40
C ILE A 130 -8.59 19.42 24.74
N CYS A 131 -9.50 18.84 23.95
CA CYS A 131 -10.47 19.62 23.19
C CYS A 131 -11.74 19.98 23.95
N CYS A 132 -12.14 19.18 24.95
CA CYS A 132 -13.47 19.24 25.55
C CYS A 132 -13.48 19.26 27.09
N ALA A 133 -12.41 18.86 27.79
CA ALA A 133 -12.44 18.91 29.26
C ALA A 133 -12.40 20.35 29.80
N ASP A 134 -11.77 21.28 29.09
CA ASP A 134 -11.69 22.70 29.46
C ASP A 134 -13.06 23.42 29.39
N ILE A 135 -14.04 22.86 28.67
CA ILE A 135 -15.42 23.41 28.59
C ILE A 135 -16.27 22.94 29.78
N LEU A 136 -15.97 21.76 30.35
CA LEU A 136 -16.71 21.20 31.48
C LEU A 136 -16.20 21.71 32.83
N ASP A 137 -14.92 22.09 32.94
CA ASP A 137 -14.36 22.75 34.13
C ASP A 137 -14.75 24.24 34.23
N ALA A 138 -15.25 24.86 33.15
CA ALA A 138 -15.64 26.28 33.14
C ALA A 138 -17.03 26.55 33.75
N ASP A 139 -17.83 25.51 34.04
CA ASP A 139 -19.18 25.67 34.61
C ASP A 139 -19.21 25.58 36.16
N GLU A 140 -18.08 25.35 36.84
CA GLU A 140 -18.04 25.28 38.32
C GLU A 140 -17.53 26.55 39.04
N ASP A 141 -16.99 27.55 38.32
CA ASP A 141 -16.36 28.74 38.94
C ASP A 141 -17.00 30.10 38.59
N GLU A 142 -18.18 30.15 37.95
CA GLU A 142 -18.89 31.41 37.62
C GLU A 142 -20.28 31.52 38.29
N GLU A 143 -20.42 31.37 39.62
CA GLU A 143 -21.66 31.84 40.29
C GLU A 143 -21.56 32.14 41.80
N ILE A 144 -20.55 32.89 42.26
CA ILE A 144 -20.67 33.63 43.55
C ILE A 144 -20.03 35.02 43.44
N THR A 145 -20.49 35.82 42.48
CA THR A 145 -20.43 37.28 42.59
C THR A 145 -21.84 37.83 42.38
N GLU A 146 -22.51 38.14 43.49
CA GLU A 146 -23.45 39.27 43.66
C GLU A 146 -24.39 39.00 44.84
N THR A 147 -24.06 39.56 46.01
CA THR A 147 -25.07 39.86 47.03
C THR A 147 -24.68 41.15 47.73
N HIS A 148 -24.85 42.26 47.00
CA HIS A 148 -24.98 43.58 47.59
C HIS A 148 -26.44 43.81 47.98
N GLU A 149 -26.80 43.62 49.24
CA GLU A 149 -27.93 44.33 49.85
C GLU A 149 -27.50 44.94 51.18
N LYS A 150 -27.32 46.27 51.18
CA LYS A 150 -27.53 47.09 52.38
C LYS A 150 -28.91 47.73 52.25
N LYS A 151 -29.80 47.43 53.18
CA LYS A 151 -31.02 48.19 53.43
C LYS A 151 -30.97 48.69 54.88
N ASP A 152 -31.04 50.02 54.98
CA ASP A 152 -31.32 50.91 56.11
C ASP A 152 -30.58 50.71 57.45
#